data_AF-A0A957UZ00-F1
#
_entry.id   AF-A0A957UZ00-F1
#
_cell.length_a   1.000
_cell.length_b   1.000
_cell.length_c   1.000
_cell.angle_alpha   90.00
_cell.angle_beta   90.00
_cell.angle_gamma   90.00
#
_symmetry.space_group_name_H-M   'P 1'
#
loop_
_entity.id
_entity.type
_entity.pdbx_description
1 polymer ?
#
loop_
_entity_poly.entity_id
_entity_poly.type
_entity_poly.pdbx_seq_one_letter_code
_entity_poly.pdbx_strand_id
1 'polypeptide(L)'
;METVSPTTPDRVSVHAPAKPLSQRNWMRTPLYHVLVAGFGFVMLYPILWLFASSFKGRDEIWTNISSLIPQNFTIENYVNGWRGFGGLTFTTFYANSFFYAGAATLLTVLASAVVAYGFARIRFAGRNILFACMLATLMLPVQVQIIPQYIVFSKLGW
;
A
#
# COMPACT_ATOMS: atom_id res chain seq x y z
N MET A 1 62.44 -57.14 11.05
CA MET A 1 61.14 -57.34 11.73
C MET A 1 61.06 -56.27 12.82
N GLU A 2 60.17 -55.29 12.86
CA GLU A 2 59.07 -54.80 12.02
C GLU A 2 58.88 -53.35 12.48
N THR A 3 58.75 -52.40 11.54
CA THR A 3 58.50 -51.00 11.85
C THR A 3 57.03 -50.81 12.21
N VAL A 4 56.71 -50.61 13.49
CA VAL A 4 55.33 -50.30 13.91
C VAL A 4 55.03 -48.84 13.58
N SER A 5 54.29 -48.65 12.49
CA SER A 5 53.72 -47.37 12.07
C SER A 5 52.60 -46.95 13.05
N PRO A 6 52.55 -45.70 13.53
CA PRO A 6 51.47 -45.26 14.40
C PRO A 6 50.17 -45.19 13.60
N THR A 7 49.20 -45.99 14.01
CA THR A 7 47.82 -45.99 13.50
C THR A 7 47.20 -44.61 13.73
N THR A 8 46.70 -44.00 12.66
CA THR A 8 45.89 -42.78 12.73
C THR A 8 44.63 -43.10 13.54
N PRO A 9 44.29 -42.38 14.61
CA PRO A 9 43.04 -42.62 15.31
C PRO A 9 41.88 -42.27 14.36
N ASP A 10 40.98 -43.24 14.19
CA ASP A 10 39.73 -43.11 13.47
C ASP A 10 39.02 -41.82 13.88
N ARG A 11 38.71 -40.98 12.90
CA ARG A 11 37.84 -39.82 13.11
C ARG A 11 36.48 -40.36 13.52
N VAL A 12 36.17 -40.29 14.81
CA VAL A 12 34.81 -40.42 15.30
C VAL A 12 33.97 -39.38 14.56
N SER A 13 33.19 -39.83 13.58
CA SER A 13 32.21 -39.00 12.90
C SER A 13 31.15 -38.62 13.92
N VAL A 14 31.32 -37.44 14.53
CA VAL A 14 30.30 -36.81 15.35
C VAL A 14 29.11 -36.55 14.44
N HIS A 15 28.19 -37.51 14.37
CA HIS A 15 26.88 -37.32 13.78
C HIS A 15 26.18 -36.24 14.61
N ALA A 16 26.19 -35.01 14.10
CA ALA A 16 25.35 -33.95 14.64
C ALA A 16 23.90 -34.45 14.68
N PRO A 17 23.17 -34.31 15.80
CA PRO A 17 21.77 -34.68 15.83
C PRO A 17 21.05 -33.86 14.76
N ALA A 18 20.43 -34.54 13.79
CA ALA A 18 19.57 -33.89 12.82
C ALA A 18 18.49 -33.13 13.61
N LYS A 19 18.38 -31.80 13.40
CA LYS A 19 17.26 -31.03 13.94
C LYS A 19 15.98 -31.73 13.50
N PRO A 20 15.00 -31.98 14.39
CA PRO A 20 13.72 -32.52 13.94
C PRO A 20 13.11 -31.50 12.98
N LEU A 21 13.15 -31.82 11.69
CA LEU A 21 12.44 -31.07 10.68
C LEU A 21 10.95 -31.33 10.94
N SER A 22 10.22 -30.24 11.16
CA SER A 22 8.76 -30.17 11.01
C SER A 22 7.92 -30.76 12.16
N GLN A 23 7.67 -29.96 13.21
CA GLN A 23 6.35 -29.97 13.85
C GLN A 23 5.40 -29.07 13.03
N ARG A 24 5.01 -29.56 11.86
CA ARG A 24 3.96 -28.92 11.05
C ARG A 24 2.62 -29.18 11.73
N ASN A 25 2.12 -28.16 12.41
CA ASN A 25 0.78 -28.14 13.00
C ASN A 25 -0.29 -28.18 11.90
N TRP A 26 -0.48 -29.33 11.25
CA TRP A 26 -1.37 -29.50 10.10
C TRP A 26 -2.82 -29.13 10.43
N MET A 27 -3.27 -29.25 11.69
CA MET A 27 -4.61 -28.80 12.11
C MET A 27 -4.72 -27.29 12.33
N ARG A 28 -3.62 -26.58 12.61
CA ARG A 28 -3.60 -25.11 12.75
C ARG A 28 -3.57 -24.40 11.40
N THR A 29 -2.99 -25.04 10.38
CA THR A 29 -2.90 -24.51 9.01
C THR A 29 -4.26 -24.25 8.35
N PRO A 30 -5.23 -25.19 8.30
CA PRO A 30 -6.54 -24.93 7.70
C PRO A 30 -7.34 -23.92 8.51
N LEU A 31 -7.27 -23.96 9.85
CA LEU A 31 -7.93 -22.98 10.71
C LEU A 31 -7.38 -21.57 10.46
N TYR A 32 -6.06 -21.41 10.35
CA TYR A 32 -5.42 -20.15 10.00
C TYR A 32 -5.90 -19.65 8.62
N HIS A 33 -5.90 -20.51 7.60
CA HIS A 33 -6.37 -20.12 6.27
C HIS A 33 -7.85 -19.75 6.25
N VAL A 34 -8.72 -20.47 6.96
CA VAL A 34 -10.15 -20.14 7.06
C VAL A 34 -10.37 -18.82 7.78
N LEU A 35 -9.64 -18.57 8.89
CA LEU A 35 -9.75 -17.29 9.62
C LEU A 35 -9.24 -16.12 8.80
N VAL A 36 -8.08 -16.25 8.14
CA VAL A 36 -7.53 -15.20 7.28
C VAL A 36 -8.41 -14.97 6.05
N ALA A 37 -8.94 -16.04 5.43
CA ALA A 37 -9.87 -15.92 4.32
C ALA A 37 -11.19 -15.26 4.74
N GLY A 38 -11.75 -15.64 5.90
CA GLY A 38 -12.96 -15.05 6.45
C GLY A 38 -12.77 -13.56 6.78
N PHE A 39 -11.66 -13.21 7.44
CA PHE A 39 -11.32 -11.81 7.73
C PHE A 39 -11.09 -11.01 6.44
N GLY A 40 -10.37 -11.59 5.47
CA GLY A 40 -10.18 -11.00 4.15
C GLY A 40 -11.50 -10.75 3.43
N PHE A 41 -12.46 -11.69 3.50
CA PHE A 41 -13.78 -11.50 2.92
C PHE A 41 -14.56 -10.35 3.56
N VAL A 42 -14.50 -10.22 4.89
CA VAL A 42 -15.12 -9.09 5.61
C VAL A 42 -14.50 -7.75 5.18
N MET A 43 -13.18 -7.68 4.99
CA MET A 43 -12.53 -6.47 4.48
C MET A 43 -12.87 -6.16 3.01
N LEU A 44 -13.09 -7.19 2.18
CA LEU A 44 -13.44 -7.02 0.77
C LEU A 44 -14.93 -6.68 0.56
N TYR A 45 -15.80 -7.04 1.50
CA TYR A 45 -17.24 -6.77 1.43
C TYR A 45 -17.59 -5.33 1.00
N PRO A 46 -17.05 -4.24 1.61
CA PRO A 46 -17.35 -2.88 1.18
C PRO A 46 -16.91 -2.58 -0.26
N ILE A 47 -15.82 -3.18 -0.73
CA ILE A 47 -15.34 -3.03 -2.12
C ILE A 47 -16.28 -3.77 -3.08
N LEU A 48 -16.68 -4.99 -2.73
CA LEU A 48 -17.65 -5.77 -3.51
C LEU A 48 -19.00 -5.04 -3.60
N TRP A 49 -19.41 -4.42 -2.50
CA TRP A 49 -20.61 -3.60 -2.44
C TRP A 49 -20.51 -2.33 -3.31
N LEU A 50 -19.37 -1.64 -3.29
CA LEU A 50 -19.13 -0.48 -4.15
C LEU A 50 -19.15 -0.88 -5.64
N PHE A 51 -18.53 -2.00 -5.97
CA PHE A 51 -18.52 -2.54 -7.33
C PHE A 51 -19.92 -2.95 -7.79
N ALA A 52 -20.69 -3.64 -6.96
CA ALA A 52 -22.09 -3.96 -7.28
C ALA A 52 -22.95 -2.70 -7.44
N SER A 53 -22.74 -1.71 -6.58
CA SER A 53 -23.53 -0.48 -6.57
C SER A 53 -23.25 0.42 -7.78
N SER A 54 -22.09 0.31 -8.44
CA SER A 54 -21.83 1.05 -9.68
C SER A 54 -22.72 0.62 -10.85
N PHE A 55 -23.33 -0.58 -10.77
CA PHE A 55 -24.28 -1.11 -11.76
C PHE A 55 -25.75 -0.89 -11.38
N LYS A 56 -26.05 -0.24 -10.24
CA LYS A 56 -27.43 0.07 -9.81
C LYS A 56 -27.97 1.30 -10.55
N GLY A 57 -29.28 1.29 -10.85
CA GLY A 57 -29.98 2.49 -11.34
C GLY A 57 -30.08 3.58 -10.27
N ARG A 58 -30.28 4.85 -10.68
CA ARG A 58 -30.30 6.02 -9.76
C ARG A 58 -31.26 5.86 -8.58
N ASP A 59 -32.43 5.28 -8.82
CA ASP A 59 -33.50 5.14 -7.82
C ASP A 59 -33.25 3.98 -6.85
N GLU A 60 -32.38 3.03 -7.22
CA GLU A 60 -32.08 1.83 -6.45
C GLU A 60 -30.98 2.07 -5.38
N ILE A 61 -30.16 3.10 -5.56
CA ILE A 61 -29.06 3.46 -4.64
C ILE A 61 -29.59 3.79 -3.24
N TRP A 62 -30.75 4.44 -3.15
CA TRP A 62 -31.37 4.88 -1.89
C TRP A 62 -32.40 3.91 -1.33
N THR A 63 -33.01 3.08 -2.18
CA THR A 63 -34.08 2.15 -1.80
C THR A 63 -33.57 0.75 -1.46
N ASN A 64 -32.47 0.30 -2.08
CA ASN A 64 -31.86 -1.02 -1.87
C ASN A 64 -30.37 -0.89 -1.49
N ILE A 65 -30.14 -0.20 -0.37
CA ILE A 65 -28.79 0.12 0.15
C ILE A 65 -27.99 -1.15 0.45
N SER A 66 -28.60 -2.20 1.01
CA SER A 66 -27.89 -3.42 1.47
C SER A 66 -27.78 -4.52 0.41
N SER A 67 -28.48 -4.44 -0.73
CA SER A 67 -28.44 -5.51 -1.74
C SER A 67 -27.10 -5.50 -2.49
N LEU A 68 -26.42 -6.65 -2.54
CA LEU A 68 -25.22 -6.84 -3.37
C LEU A 68 -25.56 -7.11 -4.84
N ILE A 69 -26.78 -7.51 -5.15
CA ILE A 69 -27.21 -7.80 -6.52
C ILE A 69 -28.19 -6.70 -6.93
N PRO A 70 -27.89 -5.92 -7.98
CA PRO A 70 -28.82 -4.92 -8.49
C PRO A 70 -30.07 -5.61 -9.04
N GLN A 71 -31.25 -5.09 -8.74
CA GLN A 71 -32.49 -5.53 -9.38
C GLN A 71 -32.53 -5.09 -10.84
N ASN A 72 -32.04 -3.88 -11.12
CA ASN A 72 -31.89 -3.37 -12.48
C ASN A 72 -30.40 -3.19 -12.79
N PHE A 73 -29.79 -4.21 -13.38
CA PHE A 73 -28.41 -4.12 -13.87
C PHE A 73 -28.33 -3.09 -15.01
N THR A 74 -27.54 -2.03 -14.82
CA THR A 74 -27.33 -1.00 -15.84
C THR A 74 -25.87 -0.60 -15.98
N ILE A 75 -25.45 -0.38 -17.22
CA ILE A 75 -24.13 0.19 -17.58
C ILE A 75 -24.26 1.69 -17.89
N GLU A 76 -25.48 2.23 -17.83
CA GLU A 76 -25.76 3.62 -18.19
C GLU A 76 -24.96 4.63 -17.35
N ASN A 77 -24.63 4.28 -16.09
CA ASN A 77 -23.75 5.09 -15.24
C ASN A 77 -22.37 5.32 -15.88
N TYR A 78 -21.78 4.29 -16.49
CA TYR A 78 -20.50 4.39 -17.19
C TYR A 78 -20.65 5.16 -18.50
N VAL A 79 -21.69 4.86 -19.29
CA VAL A 79 -21.95 5.55 -20.56
C VAL A 79 -22.16 7.04 -20.32
N ASN A 80 -22.95 7.42 -19.31
CA ASN A 80 -23.19 8.81 -18.94
C ASN A 80 -21.92 9.49 -18.41
N GLY A 81 -21.07 8.78 -17.65
CA GLY A 81 -19.77 9.29 -17.22
C GLY A 81 -18.79 9.59 -18.36
N TRP A 82 -18.80 8.76 -19.40
CA TRP A 82 -17.99 8.97 -20.60
C TRP A 82 -18.60 9.95 -21.60
N ARG A 83 -19.94 10.09 -21.63
CA ARG A 83 -20.63 11.19 -22.33
C ARG A 83 -20.28 12.56 -21.73
N GLY A 84 -19.94 12.57 -20.44
CA GLY A 84 -19.33 13.69 -19.75
C GLY A 84 -20.32 14.57 -18.99
N PHE A 85 -19.78 15.33 -18.04
CA PHE A 85 -20.50 16.29 -17.22
C PHE A 85 -19.96 17.69 -17.52
N GLY A 86 -20.78 18.58 -18.07
CA GLY A 86 -20.34 19.95 -18.42
C GLY A 86 -19.24 20.01 -19.48
N GLY A 87 -19.19 19.03 -20.40
CA GLY A 87 -18.19 18.95 -21.47
C GLY A 87 -16.90 18.20 -21.11
N LEU A 88 -16.76 17.73 -19.87
CA LEU A 88 -15.61 16.94 -19.41
C LEU A 88 -15.99 15.47 -19.23
N THR A 89 -15.15 14.56 -19.71
CA THR A 89 -15.39 13.11 -19.66
C THR A 89 -14.60 12.46 -18.52
N PHE A 90 -15.00 11.26 -18.11
CA PHE A 90 -14.22 10.43 -17.18
C PHE A 90 -12.78 10.22 -17.65
N THR A 91 -12.52 10.10 -18.95
CA THR A 91 -11.16 10.02 -19.49
C THR A 91 -10.30 11.21 -19.05
N THR A 92 -10.85 12.43 -19.08
CA THR A 92 -10.12 13.64 -18.66
C THR A 92 -9.77 13.60 -17.17
N PHE A 93 -10.73 13.21 -16.32
CA PHE A 93 -10.48 13.11 -14.88
C PHE A 93 -9.44 12.05 -14.53
N TYR A 94 -9.54 10.87 -15.16
CA TYR A 94 -8.56 9.80 -14.97
C TYR A 94 -7.18 10.17 -15.50
N ALA A 95 -7.09 10.75 -16.70
CA ALA A 95 -5.81 11.16 -17.28
C ALA A 95 -5.11 12.22 -16.44
N ASN A 96 -5.85 13.25 -15.99
CA ASN A 96 -5.30 14.30 -15.14
C ASN A 96 -4.82 13.75 -13.80
N SER A 97 -5.61 12.89 -13.16
CA SER A 97 -5.26 12.29 -11.88
C SER A 97 -4.07 11.35 -12.01
N PHE A 98 -4.03 10.54 -13.07
CA PHE A 98 -2.93 9.63 -13.34
C PHE A 98 -1.62 10.38 -13.61
N PHE A 99 -1.67 11.41 -14.45
CA PHE A 99 -0.51 12.25 -14.74
C PHE A 99 -0.02 12.95 -13.48
N TYR A 100 -0.92 13.59 -12.73
CA TYR A 100 -0.57 14.31 -11.50
C TYR A 100 0.02 13.37 -10.44
N ALA A 101 -0.66 12.26 -10.13
CA ALA A 101 -0.19 11.30 -9.14
C ALA A 101 1.13 10.64 -9.55
N GLY A 102 1.27 10.26 -10.83
CA GLY A 102 2.48 9.65 -11.35
C GLY A 102 3.68 10.59 -11.32
N ALA A 103 3.52 11.81 -11.83
CA ALA A 103 4.57 12.83 -11.82
C ALA A 103 4.96 13.21 -10.38
N ALA A 104 3.99 13.49 -9.51
CA ALA A 104 4.24 13.83 -8.12
C ALA A 104 5.00 12.70 -7.39
N THR A 105 4.55 11.44 -7.54
CA THR A 105 5.21 10.30 -6.90
C THR A 105 6.66 10.15 -7.38
N LEU A 106 6.91 10.22 -8.69
CA LEU A 106 8.26 10.12 -9.24
C LEU A 106 9.18 11.23 -8.71
N LEU A 107 8.72 12.48 -8.77
CA LEU A 107 9.47 13.64 -8.27
C LEU A 107 9.74 13.52 -6.77
N THR A 108 8.74 13.12 -5.97
CA THR A 108 8.89 12.93 -4.53
C THR A 108 9.85 11.80 -4.19
N VAL A 109 9.81 10.67 -4.89
CA VAL A 109 10.75 9.55 -4.66
C VAL A 109 12.18 9.97 -4.99
N LEU A 110 12.40 10.64 -6.13
CA LEU A 110 13.73 11.12 -6.51
C LEU A 110 14.26 12.15 -5.51
N ALA A 111 13.45 13.15 -5.15
CA ALA A 111 13.84 14.18 -4.19
C ALA A 111 14.12 13.58 -2.80
N SER A 112 13.22 12.72 -2.31
CA SER A 112 13.38 12.08 -1.00
C SER A 112 14.58 11.14 -0.96
N ALA A 113 14.91 10.43 -2.05
CA ALA A 113 16.10 9.60 -2.12
C ALA A 113 17.40 10.42 -1.99
N VAL A 114 17.49 11.56 -2.68
CA VAL A 114 18.65 12.47 -2.58
C VAL A 114 18.80 13.03 -1.16
N VAL A 115 17.69 13.52 -0.59
CA VAL A 115 17.68 14.07 0.78
C VAL A 115 18.03 12.98 1.79
N ALA A 116 17.42 11.80 1.70
CA ALA A 116 17.68 10.68 2.59
C ALA A 116 19.13 10.20 2.50
N TYR A 117 19.73 10.18 1.30
CA TYR A 117 21.15 9.87 1.13
C TYR A 117 22.05 10.89 1.86
N GLY A 118 21.75 12.19 1.72
CA GLY A 118 22.45 13.25 2.43
C GLY A 118 22.37 13.08 3.94
N PHE A 119 21.19 12.78 4.48
CA PHE A 119 21.04 12.47 5.91
C PHE A 119 21.75 11.15 6.29
N ALA A 120 21.68 10.08 5.50
CA ALA A 120 22.19 8.78 5.91
C ALA A 120 23.71 8.65 5.83
N ARG A 121 24.34 9.22 4.79
CA ARG A 121 25.77 8.99 4.47
C ARG A 121 26.67 10.18 4.76
N ILE A 122 26.16 11.41 4.71
CA ILE A 122 26.99 12.61 4.88
C ILE A 122 26.88 13.10 6.33
N ARG A 123 28.04 13.39 6.95
CA ARG A 123 28.11 14.04 8.26
C ARG A 123 28.28 15.54 8.04
N PHE A 124 27.22 16.31 8.25
CA PHE A 124 27.22 17.76 8.10
C PHE A 124 26.73 18.45 9.39
N ALA A 125 27.19 19.69 9.61
CA ALA A 125 26.80 20.46 10.79
C ALA A 125 25.29 20.81 10.74
N GLY A 126 24.58 20.65 11.85
CA GLY A 126 23.14 20.95 11.95
C GLY A 126 22.18 19.82 11.52
N ARG A 127 22.69 18.64 11.12
CA ARG A 127 21.88 17.48 10.72
C ARG A 127 20.74 17.14 11.70
N ASN A 128 21.03 17.13 12.99
CA ASN A 128 20.02 16.77 14.01
C ASN A 128 18.89 17.80 14.11
N ILE A 129 19.21 19.08 13.90
CA ILE A 129 18.21 20.16 13.91
C ILE A 129 17.30 20.02 12.70
N LEU A 130 17.87 19.88 11.50
CA LEU A 130 17.06 19.69 10.28
C LEU A 130 16.21 18.41 10.33
N PHE A 131 16.74 17.34 10.91
CA PHE A 131 15.98 16.11 11.11
C PHE A 131 14.82 16.32 12.09
N ALA A 132 15.03 17.03 13.20
CA ALA A 132 13.98 17.38 14.14
C ALA A 132 12.91 18.29 13.49
N CYS A 133 13.31 19.29 12.70
CA CYS A 133 12.39 20.14 11.94
C CYS A 133 11.53 19.32 10.97
N MET A 134 12.14 18.39 10.24
CA MET A 134 11.41 17.50 9.33
C MET A 134 10.34 16.68 10.09
N LEU A 135 10.71 16.07 11.21
CA LEU A 135 9.74 15.33 12.04
C LEU A 135 8.62 16.25 12.56
N ALA A 136 8.95 17.46 13.01
CA ALA A 136 7.96 18.44 13.46
C ALA A 136 6.96 18.81 12.35
N THR A 137 7.43 18.98 11.11
CA THR A 137 6.55 19.28 9.96
C THR A 137 5.62 18.13 9.60
N LEU A 138 6.02 16.86 9.81
CA LEU A 138 5.16 15.70 9.56
C LEU A 138 4.02 15.55 10.59
N MET A 139 4.18 16.12 11.78
CA MET A 139 3.15 16.06 12.83
C MET A 139 2.04 17.11 12.66
N LEU A 140 2.22 18.05 11.73
CA LEU A 140 1.32 19.18 11.56
C LEU A 140 0.06 18.76 10.78
N PRO A 141 -1.15 18.93 11.34
CA PRO A 141 -2.37 18.41 10.74
C PRO A 141 -2.70 19.14 9.43
N VAL A 142 -3.23 18.41 8.44
CA VAL A 142 -3.52 18.97 7.10
C VAL A 142 -4.49 20.16 7.18
N GLN A 143 -5.43 20.15 8.14
CA GLN A 143 -6.45 21.18 8.29
C GLN A 143 -5.85 22.57 8.52
N VAL A 144 -4.74 22.70 9.24
CA VAL A 144 -4.11 24.00 9.49
C VAL A 144 -3.19 24.44 8.33
N GLN A 145 -2.87 23.55 7.39
CA GLN A 145 -2.05 23.85 6.21
C GLN A 145 -2.88 24.46 5.07
N ILE A 146 -4.16 24.12 4.97
CA ILE A 146 -5.04 24.52 3.86
C ILE A 146 -5.13 26.05 3.72
N ILE A 147 -5.34 26.77 4.83
CA ILE A 147 -5.50 28.24 4.79
C ILE A 147 -4.20 28.92 4.30
N PRO A 148 -3.02 28.65 4.90
CA PRO A 148 -1.76 29.19 4.39
C PRO A 148 -1.49 28.83 2.92
N GLN A 149 -1.73 27.58 2.53
CA GLN A 149 -1.54 27.15 1.13
C GLN A 149 -2.40 27.96 0.18
N TYR A 150 -3.68 28.16 0.50
CA TYR A 150 -4.58 28.99 -0.30
C TYR A 150 -4.07 30.43 -0.43
N ILE A 151 -3.64 31.05 0.67
CA ILE A 151 -3.11 32.43 0.63
C ILE A 151 -1.88 32.52 -0.27
N VAL A 152 -0.99 31.52 -0.24
CA VAL A 152 0.18 31.48 -1.11
C VAL A 152 -0.23 31.41 -2.59
N PHE A 153 -1.13 30.52 -2.96
CA PHE A 153 -1.61 30.41 -4.35
C PHE A 153 -2.35 31.68 -4.81
N SER A 154 -3.19 32.26 -3.95
CA SER A 154 -3.88 33.51 -4.23
C SER A 154 -2.90 34.67 -4.47
N LYS A 155 -1.83 34.78 -3.67
CA LYS A 155 -0.77 35.77 -3.87
C LYS A 155 0.05 35.54 -5.14
N LEU A 156 0.15 34.29 -5.59
CA LEU A 156 0.80 33.92 -6.85
C LEU A 156 -0.12 34.15 -8.06
N GLY A 157 -1.37 34.60 -7.86
CA GLY A 157 -2.32 34.87 -8.93
C GLY A 157 -2.89 33.61 -9.59
N TRP A 158 -2.87 32.49 -8.87
CA TRP A 158 -3.44 31.21 -9.31
C TRP A 158 -4.88 31.03 -8.81
#